data_AF-A0AAU5G697-F1
#
_entry.id   AF-A0AAU5G697-F1
#
_cell.length_a   1.000
_cell.length_b   1.000
_cell.length_c   1.000
_cell.angle_alpha   90.00
_cell.angle_beta   90.00
_cell.angle_gamma   90.00
#
_symmetry.space_group_name_H-M   'P 1'
#
loop_
_entity.id
_entity.type
_entity.pdbx_description
1 polymer ?
#
loop_
_entity_poly.entity_id
_entity_poly.type
_entity_poly.pdbx_seq_one_letter_code
_entity_poly.pdbx_strand_id
1 'polypeptide(L)'
;MFGNVRKSFDRFLDSLRAETTTREAKRTHNLFEAAAVYISACAEDDQDQIDEAVTWVSPEALSFGVSELACRAVIALARERDESPETVARSLLGLPAA
;
A
#
# COMPACT_ATOMS: atom_id res chain seq x y z
N MET A 1 17.13 -20.29 -1.16
CA MET A 1 16.00 -20.46 -2.09
C MET A 1 15.06 -19.26 -1.97
N PHE A 2 15.43 -18.09 -2.50
CA PHE A 2 14.66 -16.84 -2.33
C PHE A 2 14.21 -16.18 -3.67
N GLY A 3 14.47 -16.83 -4.81
CA GLY A 3 14.22 -16.25 -6.13
C GLY A 3 12.77 -16.35 -6.65
N ASN A 4 11.93 -17.17 -6.03
CA ASN A 4 10.57 -17.44 -6.55
C ASN A 4 9.46 -16.59 -5.91
N VAL A 5 9.66 -16.03 -4.72
CA VAL A 5 8.59 -15.31 -4.00
C VAL A 5 8.42 -13.88 -4.54
N ARG A 6 9.52 -13.16 -4.80
CA ARG A 6 9.49 -11.86 -5.50
C ARG A 6 8.76 -11.95 -6.83
N LYS A 7 9.07 -13.00 -7.61
CA LYS A 7 8.48 -13.23 -8.93
C LYS A 7 6.96 -13.47 -8.92
N SER A 8 6.39 -13.94 -7.81
CA SER A 8 4.94 -14.13 -7.69
C SER A 8 4.22 -12.85 -7.30
N PHE A 9 4.81 -12.03 -6.42
CA PHE A 9 4.23 -10.74 -6.05
C PHE A 9 4.36 -9.72 -7.19
N ASP A 10 5.51 -9.68 -7.86
CA ASP A 10 5.71 -8.86 -9.06
C ASP A 10 4.74 -9.27 -10.17
N ARG A 11 4.50 -10.58 -10.36
CA ARG A 11 3.55 -11.07 -11.38
C ARG A 11 2.10 -10.73 -11.03
N PHE A 12 1.75 -10.72 -9.75
CA PHE A 12 0.42 -10.30 -9.31
C PHE A 12 0.23 -8.80 -9.52
N LEU A 13 1.23 -7.99 -9.18
CA LEU A 13 1.24 -6.55 -9.44
C LEU A 13 1.25 -6.22 -10.94
N ASP A 14 2.02 -6.94 -11.76
CA ASP A 14 2.04 -6.79 -13.22
C ASP A 14 0.71 -7.18 -13.86
N SER A 15 0.03 -8.22 -13.36
CA SER A 15 -1.30 -8.62 -13.84
C SER A 15 -2.35 -7.54 -13.53
N LEU A 16 -2.30 -6.96 -12.33
CA LEU A 16 -3.18 -5.86 -11.94
C LEU A 16 -2.87 -4.59 -12.74
N ARG A 17 -1.58 -4.34 -13.03
CA ARG A 17 -1.12 -3.22 -13.88
C ARG A 17 -1.60 -3.37 -15.32
N ALA A 18 -1.54 -4.57 -15.88
CA ALA A 18 -2.00 -4.87 -17.24
C ALA A 18 -3.52 -4.76 -17.41
N GLU A 19 -4.30 -5.07 -16.36
CA GLU A 19 -5.76 -4.83 -16.36
C GLU A 19 -6.10 -3.33 -16.24
N THR A 20 -5.22 -2.53 -15.65
CA THR A 20 -5.45 -1.10 -15.40
C THR A 20 -5.18 -0.24 -16.64
N THR A 21 -4.17 -0.54 -17.45
CA THR A 21 -3.80 0.21 -18.67
C THR A 21 -4.85 0.16 -19.78
N THR A 22 -5.77 -0.82 -19.78
CA THR A 22 -6.81 -0.92 -20.82
C THR A 22 -8.00 0.03 -20.55
N ARG A 23 -7.98 0.76 -19.43
CA ARG A 23 -9.11 1.56 -18.96
C ARG A 23 -8.79 3.05 -18.78
N GLU A 24 -7.72 3.52 -19.41
CA GLU A 24 -7.32 4.93 -19.46
C GLU A 24 -8.14 5.70 -20.50
N ALA A 25 -9.38 6.03 -20.14
CA ALA A 25 -10.04 7.19 -20.72
C ALA A 25 -11.09 7.65 -19.72
N LYS A 26 -10.71 8.64 -18.89
CA LYS A 26 -11.63 9.45 -18.06
C LYS A 26 -12.21 8.75 -16.83
N ARG A 27 -11.36 8.25 -15.93
CA ARG A 27 -11.81 7.70 -14.65
C ARG A 27 -11.26 8.49 -13.47
N THR A 28 -12.19 8.86 -12.59
CA THR A 28 -11.95 9.16 -11.19
C THR A 28 -10.89 8.20 -10.64
N HIS A 29 -9.82 8.74 -10.06
CA HIS A 29 -8.75 7.95 -9.45
C HIS A 29 -9.34 6.90 -8.51
N ASN A 30 -8.81 5.68 -8.57
CA ASN A 30 -9.34 4.62 -7.73
C ASN A 30 -8.86 4.78 -6.29
N LEU A 31 -9.63 4.24 -5.35
CA LEU A 31 -9.35 4.36 -3.92
C LEU A 31 -7.96 3.89 -3.50
N PHE A 32 -7.53 2.74 -4.03
CA PHE A 32 -6.27 2.12 -3.65
C PHE A 32 -5.08 2.84 -4.27
N GLU A 33 -5.27 3.43 -5.45
CA GLU A 33 -4.31 4.32 -6.09
C GLU A 33 -4.12 5.62 -5.30
N ALA A 34 -5.21 6.26 -4.86
CA ALA A 34 -5.12 7.42 -3.98
C ALA A 34 -4.40 7.09 -2.67
N ALA A 35 -4.70 5.95 -2.05
CA ALA A 35 -4.03 5.51 -0.82
C ALA A 35 -2.54 5.19 -1.05
N ALA A 36 -2.19 4.57 -2.17
CA ALA A 36 -0.80 4.26 -2.51
C ALA A 36 0.02 5.54 -2.70
N VAL A 37 -0.49 6.49 -3.49
CA VAL A 37 0.16 7.78 -3.73
C VAL A 37 0.26 8.60 -2.45
N TYR A 38 -0.81 8.67 -1.66
CA TYR A 38 -0.81 9.39 -0.39
C TYR A 38 0.25 8.86 0.58
N ILE A 39 0.35 7.53 0.75
CA ILE A 39 1.31 6.93 1.68
C ILE A 39 2.75 7.03 1.18
N SER A 40 3.00 6.88 -0.13
CA SER A 40 4.35 7.10 -0.67
C SER A 40 4.79 8.56 -0.51
N ALA A 41 3.90 9.51 -0.82
CA ALA A 41 4.18 10.94 -0.66
C ALA A 41 4.44 11.30 0.81
N CYS A 42 3.68 10.72 1.75
CA CYS A 42 3.93 10.85 3.19
C CYS A 42 5.30 10.30 3.61
N ALA A 43 5.75 9.20 3.01
CA ALA A 43 7.07 8.62 3.31
C ALA A 43 8.24 9.42 2.70
N GLU A 44 7.97 10.17 1.63
CA GLU A 44 8.95 11.00 0.91
C GLU A 44 8.90 12.48 1.32
N ASP A 45 8.03 12.85 2.27
CA ASP A 45 7.76 14.23 2.69
C ASP A 45 7.32 15.16 1.52
N ASP A 46 6.68 14.61 0.48
CA ASP A 46 6.20 15.34 -0.70
C ASP A 46 4.80 15.94 -0.45
N GLN A 47 4.78 17.17 0.04
CA GLN A 47 3.53 17.88 0.38
C GLN A 47 2.64 18.16 -0.84
N ASP A 48 3.24 18.43 -2.01
CA ASP A 48 2.46 18.72 -3.22
C ASP A 48 1.68 17.48 -3.67
N GLN A 49 2.33 16.30 -3.61
CA GLN A 49 1.69 15.03 -3.95
C GLN A 49 0.69 14.56 -2.89
N ILE A 50 0.92 14.88 -1.61
CA ILE A 50 -0.07 14.67 -0.54
C ILE A 50 -1.33 15.47 -0.84
N ASP A 51 -1.18 16.77 -1.10
CA ASP A 51 -2.30 17.68 -1.38
C ASP A 51 -3.06 17.27 -2.64
N GLU A 52 -2.37 16.76 -3.66
CA GLU A 52 -3.02 16.21 -4.85
C GLU A 52 -3.84 14.94 -4.50
N ALA A 53 -3.24 13.97 -3.83
CA ALA A 53 -3.87 12.68 -3.55
C ALA A 53 -5.13 12.78 -2.67
N VAL A 54 -5.17 13.72 -1.72
CA VAL A 54 -6.35 13.93 -0.87
C VAL A 54 -7.56 14.46 -1.65
N THR A 55 -7.38 15.02 -2.85
CA THR A 55 -8.49 15.50 -3.70
C THR A 55 -9.14 14.40 -4.55
N TRP A 56 -8.48 13.24 -4.67
CA TRP A 56 -8.87 12.18 -5.59
C TRP A 56 -10.12 11.41 -5.14
N VAL A 57 -10.31 11.29 -3.82
CA VAL A 57 -11.39 10.52 -3.18
C VAL A 57 -11.87 11.22 -1.91
N SER A 58 -12.99 10.78 -1.33
CA SER A 58 -13.42 11.34 -0.04
C SER A 58 -12.44 10.97 1.09
N PRO A 59 -12.36 11.77 2.17
CA PRO A 59 -11.50 11.46 3.31
C PRO A 59 -11.77 10.09 3.95
N GLU A 60 -13.04 9.67 4.02
CA GLU A 60 -13.44 8.37 4.55
C GLU A 60 -12.93 7.24 3.65
N ALA A 61 -13.00 7.45 2.35
CA ALA A 61 -12.51 6.52 1.36
C ALA A 61 -10.97 6.40 1.51
N LEU A 62 -10.24 7.51 1.54
CA LEU A 62 -8.79 7.51 1.70
C LEU A 62 -8.37 6.77 2.99
N SER A 63 -9.05 7.04 4.10
CA SER A 63 -8.80 6.39 5.40
C SER A 63 -8.98 4.86 5.33
N PHE A 64 -10.01 4.39 4.62
CA PHE A 64 -10.21 2.97 4.37
C PHE A 64 -9.05 2.38 3.54
N GLY A 65 -8.68 3.05 2.45
CA GLY A 65 -7.59 2.61 1.58
C GLY A 65 -6.25 2.51 2.31
N VAL A 66 -5.92 3.49 3.15
CA VAL A 66 -4.72 3.50 3.99
C VAL A 66 -4.75 2.37 5.02
N SER A 67 -5.88 2.14 5.67
CA SER A 67 -6.02 1.07 6.67
C SER A 67 -5.83 -0.32 6.05
N GLU A 68 -6.41 -0.55 4.87
CA GLU A 68 -6.26 -1.80 4.13
C GLU A 68 -4.81 -1.99 3.64
N LEU A 69 -4.16 -0.92 3.15
CA LEU A 69 -2.75 -0.97 2.76
C LEU A 69 -1.85 -1.32 3.94
N ALA A 70 -2.07 -0.71 5.11
CA ALA A 70 -1.34 -1.02 6.34
C ALA A 70 -1.50 -2.49 6.76
N CYS A 71 -2.73 -3.02 6.71
CA CYS A 71 -3.01 -4.43 7.01
C CYS A 71 -2.22 -5.37 6.06
N ARG A 72 -2.29 -5.11 4.76
CA ARG A 72 -1.55 -5.90 3.75
C ARG A 72 -0.05 -5.83 3.95
N ALA A 73 0.49 -4.66 4.24
CA ALA A 73 1.91 -4.46 4.49
C ALA A 73 2.38 -5.26 5.72
N VAL A 74 1.63 -5.21 6.83
CA VAL A 74 1.93 -5.98 8.04
C VAL A 74 1.89 -7.49 7.76
N ILE A 75 0.87 -8.00 7.06
CA ILE A 75 0.77 -9.43 6.73
C ILE A 75 1.94 -9.87 5.83
N ALA A 76 2.31 -9.05 4.85
CA ALA A 76 3.44 -9.35 3.97
C ALA A 76 4.75 -9.39 4.76
N LEU A 77 5.03 -8.36 5.58
CA LEU A 77 6.24 -8.26 6.39
C LEU A 77 6.33 -9.37 7.45
N ALA A 78 5.23 -9.72 8.09
CA ALA A 78 5.17 -10.83 9.05
C ALA A 78 5.61 -12.15 8.41
N ARG A 79 5.13 -12.43 7.20
CA ARG A 79 5.54 -13.62 6.43
C ARG A 79 7.00 -13.56 6.00
N GLU A 80 7.50 -12.40 5.62
CA GLU A 80 8.90 -12.21 5.24
C GLU A 80 9.87 -12.40 6.41
N ARG A 81 9.45 -12.01 7.62
CA ARG A 81 10.25 -12.08 8.84
C ARG A 81 10.06 -13.37 9.64
N ASP A 82 9.09 -14.21 9.26
CA ASP A 82 8.63 -15.36 10.07
C ASP A 82 8.23 -14.96 11.49
N GLU A 83 7.57 -13.80 11.61
CA GLU A 83 7.11 -13.22 12.86
C GLU A 83 5.57 -13.12 12.87
N SER A 84 4.99 -12.94 14.06
CA SER A 84 3.56 -12.67 14.15
C SER A 84 3.23 -11.25 13.62
N PRO A 85 2.04 -11.02 13.02
CA PRO A 85 1.60 -9.69 12.63
C PRO A 85 1.64 -8.66 13.77
N GLU A 86 1.34 -9.10 15.00
CA GLU A 86 1.40 -8.24 16.19
C GLU A 86 2.84 -7.78 16.48
N THR A 87 3.81 -8.70 16.47
CA THR A 87 5.24 -8.37 16.67
C THR A 87 5.70 -7.36 15.63
N VAL A 88 5.38 -7.57 14.35
CA VAL A 88 5.75 -6.65 13.26
C VAL A 88 5.10 -5.29 13.44
N ALA A 89 3.79 -5.23 13.70
CA ALA A 89 3.08 -3.96 13.87
C ALA A 89 3.65 -3.15 15.06
N ARG A 90 3.92 -3.82 16.18
CA ARG A 90 4.54 -3.17 17.35
C ARG A 90 5.96 -2.67 17.04
N SER A 91 6.76 -3.47 16.34
CA SER A 91 8.11 -3.08 15.91
C SER A 91 8.10 -1.85 14.98
N LEU A 92 7.21 -1.80 13.99
CA LEU A 92 7.09 -0.65 13.07
C LEU A 92 6.71 0.65 13.81
N LEU A 93 5.97 0.54 14.92
CA LEU A 93 5.56 1.66 15.76
C LEU A 93 6.53 1.97 16.91
N GLY A 94 7.66 1.25 17.01
CA GLY A 94 8.63 1.44 18.10
C GLY A 94 8.11 1.04 19.48
N LEU A 95 7.09 0.17 19.55
CA LEU A 95 6.51 -0.32 20.78
C LEU A 95 7.31 -1.54 21.32
N PRO A 96 7.35 -1.77 22.65
CA PRO A 96 7.99 -2.96 23.21
C PRO A 96 7.32 -4.24 22.72
N ALA A 97 8.05 -5.35 22.66
CA ALA A 97 7.45 -6.65 22.33
C ALA A 97 6.31 -7.01 23.31
N ALA A 98 5.31 -7.72 22.80
CA ALA A 98 4.17 -8.21 23.59
C ALA A 98 4.57 -9.40 24.48
#